data_AF-A0A7S2QVC2-F1
#
_entry.id   AF-A0A7S2QVC2-F1
#
_cell.length_a   1.000
_cell.length_b   1.000
_cell.length_c   1.000
_cell.angle_alpha   90.00
_cell.angle_beta   90.00
_cell.angle_gamma   90.00
#
_symmetry.space_group_name_H-M   'P 1'
#
loop_
_entity.id
_entity.type
_entity.pdbx_description
1 polymer ?
#
loop_
_entity_poly.entity_id
_entity_poly.type
_entity_poly.pdbx_seq_one_letter_code
_entity_poly.pdbx_strand_id
1 'polypeptide(L)'
;SSPSSPSSTTKKKKKKNKEEFDEVEAPELPSPPLCPTCRGPLLPQALMFDESYSSHEFYEFDKFASWFTSADVFVFVGTSFAVTVTDMAIKEARKRKIPVFNFNLESGRLEPSNTLNVENVIGKSEETLVELSECLKEKVE
;
A
#
# COMPACT_ATOMS: atom_id res chain seq x y z
N SER A 1 -17.39 2.37 66.22
CA SER A 1 -17.89 3.14 65.08
C SER A 1 -17.06 2.82 63.85
N SER A 2 -17.65 2.12 62.87
CA SER A 2 -17.16 1.99 61.49
C SER A 2 -17.04 3.37 60.80
N PRO A 3 -16.68 3.49 59.52
CA PRO A 3 -15.63 2.86 58.70
C PRO A 3 -14.83 3.93 57.92
N SER A 4 -13.80 3.56 57.14
CA SER A 4 -13.64 4.04 55.75
C SER A 4 -12.38 3.46 55.09
N SER A 5 -12.60 2.71 54.01
CA SER A 5 -11.62 2.38 53.00
C SER A 5 -11.13 3.66 52.27
N PRO A 6 -10.02 3.56 51.52
CA PRO A 6 -10.21 3.77 50.09
C PRO A 6 -9.58 2.67 49.24
N SER A 7 -10.44 2.13 48.37
CA SER A 7 -10.10 1.58 47.07
C SER A 7 -9.24 2.57 46.27
N SER A 8 -8.12 2.11 45.72
CA SER A 8 -7.52 2.74 44.54
C SER A 8 -7.22 1.66 43.50
N THR A 9 -8.22 1.46 42.66
CA THR A 9 -8.07 0.94 41.31
C THR A 9 -7.18 1.89 40.51
N THR A 10 -6.10 1.41 39.89
CA THR A 10 -5.73 1.91 38.56
C THR A 10 -4.75 1.02 37.78
N LYS A 11 -5.16 0.76 36.53
CA LYS A 11 -4.34 0.57 35.32
C LYS A 11 -3.55 -0.72 35.18
N LYS A 12 -4.29 -1.78 34.80
CA LYS A 12 -3.75 -2.84 33.92
C LYS A 12 -3.27 -2.19 32.61
N LYS A 13 -1.95 -2.09 32.43
CA LYS A 13 -1.34 -1.77 31.13
C LYS A 13 -1.80 -2.81 30.12
N LYS A 14 -2.57 -2.38 29.12
CA LYS A 14 -2.94 -3.21 27.97
C LYS A 14 -1.65 -3.44 27.17
N LYS A 15 -1.08 -4.63 27.34
CA LYS A 15 0.12 -5.10 26.63
C LYS A 15 -0.28 -5.15 25.15
N LYS A 16 0.26 -4.22 24.35
CA LYS A 16 0.10 -4.22 22.90
C LYS A 16 0.81 -5.49 22.41
N ASN A 17 0.07 -6.48 21.92
CA ASN A 17 0.67 -7.63 21.25
C ASN A 17 1.42 -7.07 20.04
N LYS A 18 2.75 -7.09 20.13
CA LYS A 18 3.63 -6.88 18.99
C LYS A 18 3.50 -8.16 18.19
N GLU A 19 2.90 -8.10 17.01
CA GLU A 19 2.94 -9.21 16.08
C GLU A 19 4.42 -9.49 15.81
N GLU A 20 4.84 -10.68 16.22
CA GLU A 20 6.18 -11.21 16.04
C GLU A 20 6.24 -11.69 14.60
N PHE A 21 6.74 -10.82 13.72
CA PHE A 21 7.14 -11.25 12.40
C PHE A 21 8.37 -12.13 12.60
N ASP A 22 8.29 -13.39 12.19
CA ASP A 22 9.47 -14.24 12.06
C ASP A 22 10.46 -13.48 11.15
N GLU A 23 11.60 -13.08 11.70
CA GLU A 23 12.72 -12.56 10.93
C GLU A 23 13.19 -13.70 10.00
N VAL A 24 12.65 -13.72 8.79
CA VAL A 24 13.17 -14.57 7.72
C VAL A 24 14.52 -13.98 7.36
N GLU A 25 15.58 -14.62 7.83
CA GLU A 25 16.96 -14.26 7.49
C GLU A 25 17.10 -14.28 5.97
N ALA A 26 17.33 -13.11 5.37
CA ALA A 26 17.45 -12.99 3.94
C ALA A 26 18.65 -13.82 3.47
N PRO A 27 18.53 -14.60 2.38
CA PRO A 27 19.66 -15.38 1.89
C PRO A 27 20.82 -14.45 1.52
N GLU A 28 21.96 -14.64 2.17
CA GLU A 28 23.18 -13.90 1.84
C GLU A 28 23.68 -14.31 0.45
N LEU A 29 23.85 -13.34 -0.44
CA LEU A 29 24.50 -13.57 -1.72
C LEU A 29 26.03 -13.49 -1.52
N PRO A 30 26.80 -14.54 -1.87
CA PRO A 30 28.25 -14.56 -1.64
C PRO A 30 29.00 -13.56 -2.53
N SER A 31 28.38 -13.11 -3.63
CA SER A 31 28.91 -12.09 -4.53
C SER A 31 27.80 -11.49 -5.39
N PRO A 32 27.99 -10.28 -5.96
CA PRO A 32 27.05 -9.72 -6.92
C PRO A 32 26.88 -10.62 -8.15
N PRO A 33 25.68 -10.71 -8.74
CA PRO A 33 25.49 -11.44 -9.98
C PRO A 33 26.35 -10.83 -11.09
N LEU A 34 27.08 -11.66 -11.83
CA LEU A 34 27.96 -11.25 -12.92
C LEU A 34 27.46 -11.78 -14.26
N CYS A 35 27.70 -11.04 -15.33
CA CYS A 35 27.42 -11.48 -16.69
C CYS A 35 28.22 -12.76 -17.01
N PRO A 36 27.58 -13.82 -17.54
CA PRO A 36 28.27 -15.07 -17.85
C PRO A 36 29.33 -14.92 -18.94
N THR A 37 29.22 -13.90 -19.79
CA THR A 37 30.13 -13.68 -20.92
C THR A 37 31.28 -12.73 -20.56
N CYS A 38 30.99 -11.55 -20.02
CA CYS A 38 32.01 -10.52 -19.77
C CYS A 38 32.43 -10.39 -18.30
N ARG A 39 31.76 -11.11 -17.38
CA ARG A 39 32.00 -11.06 -15.92
C ARG A 39 31.77 -9.69 -15.28
N GLY A 40 31.17 -8.73 -16.00
CA GLY A 40 30.75 -7.44 -15.44
C GLY A 40 29.56 -7.60 -14.49
N PRO A 41 29.36 -6.66 -13.54
CA PRO A 41 28.22 -6.69 -12.61
C PRO A 41 26.90 -6.54 -13.36
N LEU A 42 25.90 -7.32 -12.96
CA LEU A 42 24.53 -7.21 -13.47
C LEU A 42 23.69 -6.35 -12.53
N LEU A 43 22.92 -5.43 -13.11
CA LEU A 43 21.91 -4.68 -12.40
C LEU A 43 20.61 -5.50 -12.31
N PRO A 44 19.86 -5.40 -11.20
CA PRO A 44 18.54 -5.99 -11.13
C PRO A 44 17.63 -5.36 -12.18
N GLN A 45 16.71 -6.16 -12.73
CA GLN A 45 15.67 -5.65 -13.63
C GLN A 45 14.56 -4.98 -12.82
N ALA A 46 14.90 -3.87 -12.19
CA ALA A 46 14.01 -3.06 -11.35
C ALA A 46 14.17 -1.60 -11.76
N LEU A 47 13.06 -0.85 -11.73
CA LEU A 47 13.11 0.58 -12.01
C LEU A 47 13.80 1.28 -10.83
N MET A 48 14.92 1.94 -11.11
CA MET A 48 15.68 2.64 -10.07
C MET A 48 15.11 4.04 -9.84
N PHE A 49 15.45 4.65 -8.70
CA PHE A 49 15.18 6.07 -8.51
C PHE A 49 15.82 6.90 -9.63
N ASP A 50 15.16 7.98 -10.02
CA ASP A 50 15.51 8.87 -11.13
C ASP A 50 15.39 8.27 -12.55
N GLU A 51 15.05 7.00 -12.69
CA GLU A 51 14.70 6.43 -14.00
C GLU A 51 13.26 6.80 -14.39
N SER A 52 13.07 7.13 -15.68
CA SER A 52 11.72 7.31 -16.23
C SER A 52 10.99 5.98 -16.32
N TYR A 53 9.69 5.96 -16.06
CA TYR A 53 8.86 4.78 -16.33
C TYR A 53 8.87 4.35 -17.81
N SER A 54 9.14 5.29 -18.72
CA SER A 54 9.29 5.03 -20.15
C SER A 54 10.72 4.73 -20.60
N SER A 55 11.66 4.55 -19.67
CA SER A 55 13.09 4.31 -19.98
C SER A 55 13.31 2.98 -20.69
N HIS A 56 12.47 1.99 -20.39
CA HIS A 56 12.55 0.65 -20.93
C HIS A 56 11.17 0.12 -21.31
N GLU A 57 11.08 -0.49 -22.50
CA GLU A 57 9.88 -1.16 -23.03
C GLU A 57 9.36 -2.24 -22.08
N PHE A 58 10.27 -2.88 -21.33
CA PHE A 58 9.94 -3.92 -20.37
C PHE A 58 8.94 -3.47 -19.29
N TYR A 59 8.93 -2.18 -18.92
CA TYR A 59 8.01 -1.66 -17.90
C TYR A 59 6.59 -1.37 -18.45
N GLU A 60 6.35 -1.59 -19.76
CA GLU A 60 5.05 -1.47 -20.42
C GLU A 60 4.30 -0.16 -20.07
N PHE A 61 5.01 0.97 -19.98
CA PHE A 61 4.41 2.21 -19.50
C PHE A 61 3.25 2.71 -20.36
N ASP A 62 3.29 2.49 -21.68
CA ASP A 62 2.19 2.86 -22.58
C ASP A 62 0.90 2.09 -22.29
N LYS A 63 1.03 0.81 -21.93
CA LYS A 63 -0.10 -0.02 -21.51
C LYS A 63 -0.66 0.46 -20.18
N PHE A 64 0.21 0.76 -19.21
CA PHE A 64 -0.19 1.41 -17.96
C PHE A 64 -0.95 2.71 -18.24
N ALA A 65 -0.43 3.59 -19.12
CA ALA A 65 -1.06 4.86 -19.45
C ALA A 65 -2.46 4.66 -20.08
N SER A 66 -2.62 3.65 -20.93
CA SER A 66 -3.92 3.31 -21.52
C SER A 66 -4.95 2.95 -20.45
N TRP A 67 -4.63 2.03 -19.53
CA TRP A 67 -5.51 1.64 -18.43
C TRP A 67 -5.77 2.77 -17.46
N PHE A 68 -4.73 3.54 -17.17
CA PHE A 68 -4.78 4.68 -16.26
C PHE A 68 -5.76 5.75 -16.75
N THR A 69 -5.71 6.07 -18.05
CA THR A 69 -6.60 7.07 -18.66
C THR A 69 -8.05 6.58 -18.79
N SER A 70 -8.26 5.27 -18.95
CA SER A 70 -9.60 4.67 -19.07
C SER A 70 -10.23 4.26 -17.74
N ALA A 71 -9.48 4.23 -16.63
CA ALA A 71 -9.97 3.72 -15.35
C ALA A 71 -11.15 4.53 -14.79
N ASP A 72 -12.22 3.87 -14.37
CA ASP A 72 -13.38 4.51 -13.74
C ASP A 72 -13.27 4.63 -12.21
N VAL A 73 -12.29 3.95 -11.63
CA VAL A 73 -12.02 3.89 -10.20
C VAL A 73 -10.53 3.63 -9.97
N PHE A 74 -9.97 4.19 -8.90
CA PHE A 74 -8.65 3.80 -8.42
C PHE A 74 -8.74 3.07 -7.08
N VAL A 75 -8.00 1.97 -6.97
CA VAL A 75 -7.86 1.20 -5.74
C VAL A 75 -6.38 1.14 -5.38
N PHE A 76 -6.04 1.66 -4.21
CA PHE A 76 -4.69 1.61 -3.64
C PHE A 76 -4.65 0.57 -2.53
N VAL A 77 -3.59 -0.22 -2.50
CA VAL A 77 -3.38 -1.29 -1.52
C VAL A 77 -1.94 -1.21 -1.02
N GLY A 78 -1.75 -1.05 0.28
CA GLY A 78 -0.43 -1.16 0.92
C GLY A 78 0.64 -0.16 0.44
N THR A 79 0.25 1.05 0.05
CA THR A 79 1.18 2.09 -0.42
C THR A 79 1.29 3.27 0.52
N SER A 80 2.48 3.81 0.68
CA SER A 80 2.73 5.04 1.45
C SER A 80 2.47 6.32 0.64
N PHE A 81 2.08 6.23 -0.63
CA PHE A 81 1.93 7.40 -1.52
C PHE A 81 3.22 8.25 -1.62
N ALA A 82 4.39 7.64 -1.53
CA ALA A 82 5.68 8.33 -1.53
C ALA A 82 6.38 8.32 -2.90
N VAL A 83 5.69 7.94 -3.97
CA VAL A 83 6.25 7.78 -5.32
C VAL A 83 5.37 8.46 -6.38
N THR A 84 5.95 8.74 -7.54
CA THR A 84 5.32 9.59 -8.57
C THR A 84 4.04 9.00 -9.16
N VAL A 85 3.98 7.68 -9.40
CA VAL A 85 2.76 7.04 -9.96
C VAL A 85 1.54 7.23 -9.07
N THR A 86 1.70 7.18 -7.75
CA THR A 86 0.58 7.41 -6.83
C THR A 86 0.10 8.87 -6.89
N ASP A 87 1.03 9.83 -7.03
CA ASP A 87 0.66 11.24 -7.20
C ASP A 87 -0.06 11.51 -8.53
N MET A 88 0.38 10.84 -9.61
CA MET A 88 -0.30 10.91 -10.90
C MET A 88 -1.74 10.43 -10.77
N ALA A 89 -1.96 9.26 -10.15
CA ALA A 89 -3.28 8.69 -9.91
C ALA A 89 -4.20 9.63 -9.13
N ILE A 90 -3.71 10.24 -8.05
CA ILE A 90 -4.50 11.18 -7.24
C ILE A 90 -4.83 12.46 -8.02
N LYS A 91 -3.90 12.99 -8.82
CA LYS A 91 -4.16 14.15 -9.68
C LYS A 91 -5.25 13.84 -10.72
N GLU A 92 -5.17 12.66 -11.34
CA GLU A 92 -6.16 12.24 -12.33
C GLU A 92 -7.52 11.98 -11.70
N ALA A 93 -7.55 11.35 -10.52
CA ALA A 93 -8.76 11.17 -9.73
C ALA A 93 -9.45 12.49 -9.43
N ARG A 94 -8.67 13.51 -9.04
CA ARG A 94 -9.20 14.85 -8.77
C ARG A 94 -9.77 15.52 -10.02
N LYS A 95 -9.05 15.42 -11.13
CA LYS A 95 -9.43 16.01 -12.41
C LYS A 95 -10.73 15.40 -12.94
N ARG A 96 -10.85 14.08 -12.90
CA ARG A 96 -12.00 13.32 -13.44
C ARG A 96 -13.12 13.10 -12.42
N LYS A 97 -12.87 13.40 -11.15
CA LYS A 97 -13.77 13.14 -10.01
C LYS A 97 -14.20 11.67 -9.90
N ILE A 98 -13.29 10.75 -10.22
CA ILE A 98 -13.54 9.32 -10.08
C ILE A 98 -13.29 8.87 -8.64
N PRO A 99 -14.03 7.84 -8.16
CA PRO A 99 -13.84 7.31 -6.82
C PRO A 99 -12.44 6.72 -6.60
N VAL A 100 -11.95 6.88 -5.37
CA VAL A 100 -10.69 6.31 -4.89
C VAL A 100 -10.97 5.49 -3.64
N PHE A 101 -10.45 4.26 -3.60
CA PHE A 101 -10.45 3.42 -2.41
C PHE A 101 -9.00 3.20 -1.97
N ASN A 102 -8.72 3.36 -0.68
CA ASN A 102 -7.38 3.21 -0.13
C ASN A 102 -7.39 2.20 1.02
N PHE A 103 -6.88 0.99 0.75
CA PHE A 103 -6.73 -0.10 1.72
C PHE A 103 -5.34 -0.02 2.35
N ASN A 104 -5.28 0.33 3.63
CA ASN A 104 -4.01 0.56 4.32
C ASN A 104 -4.09 0.38 5.84
N LEU A 105 -2.94 0.19 6.49
CA LEU A 105 -2.88 0.00 7.94
C LEU A 105 -3.12 1.29 8.73
N GLU A 106 -2.76 2.44 8.15
CA GLU A 106 -2.83 3.73 8.81
C GLU A 106 -3.76 4.68 8.05
N SER A 107 -4.59 5.41 8.80
CA SER A 107 -5.28 6.60 8.28
C SER A 107 -4.25 7.71 8.17
N GLY A 108 -3.82 8.14 6.97
CA GLY A 108 -2.72 9.10 6.99
C GLY A 108 -2.21 9.84 5.78
N ARG A 109 -2.77 9.74 4.56
CA ARG A 109 -2.30 10.63 3.47
C ARG A 109 -3.36 11.16 2.52
N LEU A 110 -4.48 10.47 2.38
CA LEU A 110 -5.56 10.90 1.51
C LEU A 110 -6.74 11.37 2.33
N GLU A 111 -6.87 12.70 2.43
CA GLU A 111 -8.05 13.31 3.03
C GLU A 111 -9.12 13.58 1.95
N PRO A 112 -10.37 13.17 2.21
CA PRO A 112 -11.50 13.56 1.37
C PRO A 112 -11.58 15.08 1.22
N SER A 113 -11.94 15.53 0.02
CA SER A 113 -12.13 16.96 -0.26
C SER A 113 -13.16 17.16 -1.36
N ASN A 114 -13.57 18.41 -1.59
CA ASN A 114 -14.51 18.75 -2.67
C ASN A 114 -14.05 18.31 -4.07
N THR A 115 -12.77 17.99 -4.24
CA THR A 115 -12.18 17.53 -5.49
C THR A 115 -11.68 16.09 -5.44
N LEU A 116 -11.71 15.42 -4.28
CA LEU A 116 -11.22 14.04 -4.15
C LEU A 116 -12.22 13.21 -3.36
N ASN A 117 -12.91 12.31 -4.06
CA ASN A 117 -13.77 11.29 -3.46
C ASN A 117 -12.91 10.09 -3.07
N VAL A 118 -12.47 10.04 -1.82
CA VAL A 118 -11.65 8.93 -1.30
C VAL A 118 -12.32 8.26 -0.12
N GLU A 119 -12.35 6.93 -0.14
CA GLU A 119 -12.74 6.08 0.96
C GLU A 119 -11.50 5.35 1.50
N ASN A 120 -11.14 5.65 2.75
CA ASN A 120 -10.01 5.01 3.42
C ASN A 120 -10.51 3.79 4.21
N VAL A 121 -10.07 2.60 3.81
CA VAL A 121 -10.36 1.33 4.47
C VAL A 121 -9.15 0.94 5.31
N ILE A 122 -9.31 1.00 6.63
CA ILE A 122 -8.21 0.81 7.58
C ILE A 122 -8.17 -0.64 8.05
N GLY A 123 -7.10 -1.33 7.72
CA GLY A 123 -6.89 -2.73 8.11
C GLY A 123 -5.84 -3.43 7.26
N LYS A 124 -5.54 -4.66 7.63
CA LYS A 124 -4.68 -5.55 6.85
C LYS A 124 -5.33 -5.84 5.50
N SER A 125 -4.55 -5.80 4.43
CA SER A 125 -5.09 -5.98 3.07
C SER A 125 -5.58 -7.42 2.85
N GLU A 126 -4.92 -8.39 3.49
CA GLU A 126 -5.30 -9.80 3.51
C GLU A 126 -6.62 -10.08 4.24
N GLU A 127 -7.12 -9.15 5.06
CA GLU A 127 -8.42 -9.24 5.73
C GLU A 127 -9.45 -8.42 4.94
N THR A 128 -9.18 -7.13 4.77
CA THR A 128 -10.13 -6.16 4.19
C THR A 128 -10.48 -6.41 2.72
N LEU A 129 -9.53 -6.89 1.90
CA LEU A 129 -9.83 -7.23 0.51
C LEU A 129 -10.60 -8.56 0.38
N VAL A 130 -10.42 -9.48 1.33
CA VAL A 130 -11.19 -10.73 1.37
C VAL A 130 -12.65 -10.42 1.70
N GLU A 131 -12.89 -9.60 2.73
CA GLU A 131 -14.24 -9.12 3.07
C GLU A 131 -14.91 -8.40 1.89
N LEU A 132 -14.17 -7.51 1.20
CA LEU A 132 -14.69 -6.85 -0.01
C LEU A 132 -15.08 -7.86 -1.09
N SER A 133 -14.21 -8.84 -1.36
CA SER A 133 -14.47 -9.89 -2.35
C SER A 133 -15.73 -10.70 -2.00
N GLU A 134 -15.93 -11.02 -0.72
CA GLU A 134 -17.13 -11.73 -0.25
C GLU A 134 -18.39 -10.89 -0.45
N CYS A 135 -18.38 -9.62 -0.02
CA CYS A 135 -19.51 -8.70 -0.20
C CYS A 135 -19.86 -8.46 -1.68
N LEU A 136 -18.87 -8.51 -2.58
CA LEU A 136 -19.10 -8.35 -4.02
C LEU A 136 -19.74 -9.59 -4.64
N LYS A 137 -19.38 -10.80 -4.19
CA LYS A 137 -20.00 -12.05 -4.68
C LYS A 137 -21.51 -12.05 -4.42
N GLU A 138 -21.93 -11.63 -3.23
CA GLU A 138 -23.35 -11.54 -2.84
C GLU A 138 -24.15 -10.51 -3.64
N LYS A 139 -23.49 -9.55 -4.31
CA LYS A 139 -24.15 -8.49 -5.09
C LYS A 139 -24.17 -8.74 -6.59
N VAL A 140 -23.35 -9.69 -7.06
CA VAL A 140 -23.25 -10.05 -8.49
C VAL A 140 -24.14 -11.25 -8.83
N GLU A 141 -24.61 -11.99 -7.82
CA GLU A 141 -25.70 -12.96 -7.91
C GLU A 141 -27.08 -12.30 -7.81
#